data_AF-A0A934DWW7-F1
#
_entry.id   AF-A0A934DWW7-F1
#
_cell.length_a   1.000
_cell.length_b   1.000
_cell.length_c   1.000
_cell.angle_alpha   90.00
_cell.angle_beta   90.00
_cell.angle_gamma   90.00
#
_symmetry.space_group_name_H-M   'P 1'
#
loop_
_entity.id
_entity.type
_entity.pdbx_description
1 polymer ?
#
loop_
_entity_poly.entity_id
_entity_poly.type
_entity_poly.pdbx_seq_one_letter_code
_entity_poly.pdbx_strand_id
1 'polypeptide(L)' 'MTVYFIVIDSVEVSGTMAEVVIGVDLAIPSQEHAGKLCCCTARDRYERAGGEWRFVWRKSETCS' A
#
# COMPACT_ATOMS: atom_id res chain seq x y z
N MET A 1 -16.99 6.13 -11.76
CA MET A 1 -15.64 5.63 -12.08
C MET A 1 -14.84 5.68 -10.78
N THR A 2 -14.27 4.55 -10.36
CA THR A 2 -13.41 4.49 -9.17
C THR A 2 -11.99 4.83 -9.59
N VAL A 3 -11.35 5.78 -8.90
CA VAL A 3 -9.95 6.16 -9.17
C VAL A 3 -9.09 5.69 -8.01
N TYR A 4 -8.01 4.99 -8.35
CA TYR A 4 -7.03 4.48 -7.41
C TYR A 4 -5.78 5.34 -7.49
N PHE A 5 -5.31 5.83 -6.35
CA PHE A 5 -4.00 6.43 -6.22
C PHE A 5 -3.19 5.53 -5.30
N ILE A 6 -2.09 4.98 -5.83
CA ILE A 6 -1.13 4.20 -5.05
C ILE A 6 0.14 5.04 -5.00
N VAL A 7 0.60 5.34 -3.79
CA VAL A 7 1.85 6.03 -3.51
C VAL A 7 2.77 5.06 -2.78
N ILE A 8 4.02 4.99 -3.21
CA ILE A 8 5.08 4.33 -2.46
C ILE A 8 5.76 5.41 -1.65
N ASP A 9 5.49 5.46 -0.36
CA ASP A 9 5.99 6.50 0.55
C ASP A 9 7.48 6.31 0.84
N SER A 10 7.88 5.06 1.08
CA SER A 10 9.28 4.72 1.30
C SER A 10 9.60 3.27 0.92
N VAL A 11 10.88 3.03 0.61
CA VAL A 11 11.46 1.71 0.37
C VAL A 11 12.79 1.64 1.11
N GLU A 12 12.90 0.71 2.05
CA GLU A 12 14.14 0.42 2.77
C GLU A 12 14.59 -1.01 2.44
N VAL A 13 15.85 -1.18 2.02
CA VAL A 13 16.40 -2.49 1.63
C VAL A 13 17.60 -2.82 2.52
N SER A 14 17.58 -4.00 3.12
CA SER A 14 18.65 -4.55 3.96
C SER A 14 18.92 -6.01 3.61
N GLY A 15 20.00 -6.26 2.86
CA GLY A 15 20.36 -7.60 2.41
C GLY A 15 19.29 -8.23 1.51
N THR A 16 18.69 -9.32 1.97
CA THR A 16 17.58 -10.00 1.29
C THR A 16 16.21 -9.50 1.76
N MET A 17 16.12 -8.50 2.64
CA MET A 17 14.86 -7.97 3.14
C MET A 17 14.59 -6.58 2.55
N ALA A 18 13.33 -6.29 2.26
CA ALA A 18 12.87 -4.94 1.95
C ALA A 18 11.60 -4.64 2.76
N GLU A 19 11.52 -3.43 3.31
CA GLU A 19 10.30 -2.87 3.86
C GLU A 19 9.81 -1.75 2.95
N VAL A 20 8.52 -1.75 2.64
CA VAL A 20 7.87 -0.78 1.75
C VAL A 20 6.69 -0.16 2.48
N VAL A 21 6.64 1.16 2.57
CA VAL A 21 5.47 1.87 3.05
C VAL A 21 4.64 2.31 1.84
N ILE A 22 3.37 1.92 1.83
CA ILE A 22 2.45 2.14 0.73
C ILE A 22 1.24 2.92 1.23
N GLY A 23 1.00 4.08 0.63
CA GLY A 23 -0.24 4.84 0.72
C GLY A 23 -1.20 4.43 -0.40
N VAL A 24 -2.47 4.22 -0.06
CA VAL A 24 -3.54 3.98 -1.03
C VAL A 24 -4.66 4.96 -0.74
N ASP A 25 -4.95 5.82 -1.71
CA ASP A 25 -6.15 6.66 -1.72
C ASP A 25 -7.14 6.10 -2.73
N LEU A 26 -8.35 5.88 -2.25
CA LEU A 26 -9.45 5.32 -3.02
C LEU A 26 -10.61 6.31 -3.01
N ALA A 27 -10.93 6.86 -4.19
CA ALA A 27 -12.13 7.64 -4.39
C ALA A 27 -13.27 6.72 -4.85
N ILE A 28 -14.19 6.39 -3.93
CA ILE A 28 -15.38 5.59 -4.20
C ILE A 28 -16.57 6.52 -4.47
N PRO A 29 -17.23 6.43 -5.63
CA PRO A 29 -18.50 7.11 -5.83
C PRO A 29 -19.55 6.50 -4.88
N SER A 30 -20.14 7.30 -3.97
CA SER A 30 -21.35 6.86 -3.26
C SER A 30 -22.60 7.25 -4.06
N GLN A 31 -23.72 6.57 -3.81
CA GLN A 31 -24.98 6.87 -4.47
C GLN A 31 -25.61 8.21 -4.02
N GLU A 32 -25.13 8.81 -2.93
CA GLU A 32 -25.71 10.02 -2.31
C GLU A 32 -24.97 11.32 -2.66
N HIS A 33 -24.37 11.42 -3.85
CA HIS A 33 -23.60 12.61 -4.30
C HIS A 33 -22.35 12.96 -3.47
N ALA A 34 -21.97 12.17 -2.48
CA ALA A 34 -20.70 12.29 -1.76
C ALA A 34 -19.70 11.22 -2.23
N GLY A 35 -18.49 11.60 -2.64
CA GLY A 35 -17.41 10.63 -2.82
C GLY A 35 -16.84 10.22 -1.46
N LYS A 36 -16.66 8.93 -1.19
CA LYS A 36 -15.87 8.49 -0.04
C LYS A 36 -14.41 8.43 -0.47
N LEU A 37 -13.56 9.19 0.23
CA LEU A 37 -12.11 9.03 0.15
C LEU A 37 -11.71 8.08 1.27
N CYS A 38 -11.19 6.91 0.91
CA CYS A 38 -10.50 6.04 1.85
C CYS A 38 -9.01 6.22 1.65
N CYS A 39 -8.33 6.69 2.69
CA CYS A 39 -6.89 6.83 2.75
C CYS A 39 -6.35 5.77 3.69
N CYS A 40 -5.52 4.87 3.17
CA CYS A 40 -4.90 3.81 3.94
C CYS A 40 -3.39 3.83 3.77
N THR A 41 -2.65 3.66 4.87
CA THR A 41 -1.20 3.41 4.85
C THR A 41 -0.93 2.01 5.37
N ALA A 42 -0.08 1.28 4.67
CA ALA A 42 0.34 -0.06 5.04
C ALA A 42 1.85 -0.21 4.90
N ARG A 43 2.42 -1.07 5.74
CA ARG A 43 3.81 -1.50 5.64
C ARG A 43 3.87 -2.94 5.16
N ASP A 44 4.56 -3.15 4.06
CA ASP A 44 4.82 -4.46 3.48
C ASP A 44 6.26 -4.88 3.69
N ARG A 45 6.45 -6.18 3.93
CA ARG A 45 7.77 -6.79 3.97
C ARG A 45 7.92 -7.77 2.82
N TYR A 46 9.05 -7.66 2.13
CA TYR A 46 9.44 -8.52 1.03
C TYR A 46 10.79 -9.18 1.33
N GLU A 47 10.95 -10.41 0.89
CA GLU A 47 12.21 -11.15 0.96
C GLU A 47 12.69 -11.55 -0.43
N ARG A 48 14.00 -11.45 -0.68
CA ARG A 48 14.63 -11.81 -1.94
C ARG A 48 15.12 -13.26 -1.89
N ALA A 49 14.53 -14.11 -2.72
CA ALA A 49 14.92 -15.50 -2.87
C ALA A 49 15.00 -15.87 -4.36
N GLY A 50 16.13 -16.47 -4.77
CA GLY A 50 16.33 -16.85 -6.18
C GLY A 50 16.38 -15.65 -7.15
N GLY A 51 16.82 -14.47 -6.67
CA GLY A 51 16.90 -13.26 -7.48
C GLY A 51 15.62 -12.42 -7.51
N GLU A 52 14.50 -12.97 -7.06
CA GLU A 52 13.17 -12.33 -7.08
C GLU A 52 12.73 -11.90 -5.68
N TRP A 53 11.98 -10.79 -5.60
CA TRP A 53 11.33 -10.34 -4.37
C TRP A 53 9.99 -11.03 -4.18
N ARG A 54 9.73 -11.52 -2.96
CA ARG A 54 8.50 -12.20 -2.58
C ARG A 54 7.86 -11.50 -1.41
N PHE A 55 6.56 -11.27 -1.50
CA PHE A 55 5.78 -10.74 -0.40
C PHE A 55 5.80 -11.71 0.78
N VAL A 56 6.03 -11.19 1.98
CA VAL A 56 6.05 -11.95 3.23
C VAL A 56 4.82 -11.63 4.06
N TRP A 57 4.61 -10.35 4.39
CA TRP A 57 3.46 -9.89 5.15
C TRP A 57 3.14 -8.42 4.90
N ARG A 58 1.92 -8.03 5.27
CA ARG A 58 1.41 -6.66 5.32
C ARG A 58 0.91 -6.33 6.71
N LYS A 59 1.25 -5.16 7.21
CA LYS A 59 0.66 -4.55 8.40
C LYS A 59 -0.03 -3.26 8.01
N SER A 60 -1.35 -3.22 8.14
CA SER A 60 -2.10 -1.96 8.01
C SER A 60 -1.74 -1.03 9.17
N GLU A 61 -1.31 0.19 8.87
CA GLU A 61 -0.96 1.18 9.89
C GLU A 61 -2.15 2.09 10.19
N THR A 62 -2.85 2.59 9.18
CA THR A 62 -4.01 3.48 9.34
C THR A 62 -4.96 3.35 8.15
N CYS A 63 -6.27 3.43 8.40
CA CYS A 63 -7.30 3.57 7.37
C CYS A 63 -8.38 4.54 7.88
N SER A 64 -8.90 5.39 6.99
CA SER A 64 -9.98 6.36 7.26
C SER A 64 -11.20 6.17 6.35
#